data_AF-T0L2C6-F1
#
_entry.id   AF-T0L2C6-F1
#
_cell.length_a   1.000
_cell.length_b   1.000
_cell.length_c   1.000
_cell.angle_alpha   90.00
_cell.angle_beta   90.00
_cell.angle_gamma   90.00
#
_symmetry.space_group_name_H-M   'P 1'
#
loop_
_entity.id
_entity.type
_entity.pdbx_description
1 polymer ?
#
loop_
_entity_poly.entity_id
_entity_poly.type
_entity_poly.pdbx_seq_one_letter_code
_entity_poly.pdbx_strand_id
1 'polypeptide(L)'
;MRDLTTYEDYDIDDLYKPINHLTVINNVSKNSRIVLYTLLELNKESVLVQELFDLVKKKLFIFKKAPLFELINEFVDHKIIKIIDNEIIQLMVNKKEVAFILNNKKIE
;
A
#
# COMPACT_ATOMS: atom_id res chain seq x y z
N MET A 1 -38.67 31.13 25.57
CA MET A 1 -38.29 30.43 24.33
C MET A 1 -36.86 30.84 24.03
N ARG A 2 -35.90 29.94 24.26
CA ARG A 2 -34.49 30.14 23.91
C ARG A 2 -34.19 29.09 22.86
N ASP A 3 -33.97 29.51 21.63
CA ASP A 3 -33.42 28.64 20.60
C ASP A 3 -31.98 28.34 20.97
N LEU A 4 -31.72 27.08 21.35
CA LEU A 4 -30.39 26.50 21.40
C LEU A 4 -30.03 26.01 20.00
N THR A 5 -29.79 26.92 19.07
CA THR A 5 -29.00 26.59 17.87
C THR A 5 -27.54 26.78 18.23
N THR A 6 -26.97 25.78 18.90
CA THR A 6 -25.52 25.64 18.91
C THR A 6 -25.13 25.32 17.48
N TYR A 7 -24.38 26.19 16.83
CA TYR A 7 -23.51 25.75 15.73
C TYR A 7 -22.45 24.89 16.42
N GLU A 8 -22.75 23.61 16.60
CA GLU A 8 -21.69 22.65 16.79
C GLU A 8 -20.86 22.74 15.51
N ASP A 9 -19.66 23.30 15.64
CA ASP A 9 -18.62 23.06 14.65
C ASP A 9 -18.54 21.54 14.57
N TYR A 10 -19.10 20.96 13.50
CA TYR A 10 -18.86 19.56 13.19
C TYR A 10 -17.35 19.44 13.16
N ASP A 11 -16.79 18.81 14.19
CA ASP A 11 -15.37 18.56 14.30
C ASP A 11 -14.91 18.10 12.92
N ILE A 12 -14.11 18.94 12.27
CA ILE A 12 -13.53 18.68 10.96
C ILE A 12 -12.42 17.62 11.11
N ASP A 13 -12.60 16.67 12.03
CA ASP A 13 -11.70 15.55 12.27
C ASP A 13 -11.96 14.40 11.29
N ASP A 14 -13.04 14.44 10.51
CA ASP A 14 -13.37 13.39 9.55
C ASP A 14 -12.77 13.60 8.13
N LEU A 15 -12.09 14.73 7.88
CA LEU A 15 -11.44 15.02 6.59
C LEU A 15 -10.07 14.35 6.39
N TYR A 16 -9.50 13.77 7.44
CA TYR A 16 -8.27 12.97 7.37
C TYR A 16 -8.54 11.52 7.78
N LYS A 17 -9.47 10.84 7.11
CA LYS A 17 -9.40 9.38 7.03
C LYS A 17 -8.30 9.05 6.01
N PRO A 18 -7.06 8.70 6.40
CA PRO A 18 -6.16 8.05 5.46
C PRO A 18 -6.96 6.88 4.90
N ILE A 19 -7.13 6.84 3.58
CA ILE A 19 -7.74 5.70 2.87
C ILE A 19 -7.13 4.48 3.55
N ASN A 20 -7.96 3.72 4.31
CA ASN A 20 -7.43 2.73 5.22
C ASN A 20 -6.63 1.73 4.39
N HIS A 21 -5.30 1.87 4.39
CA HIS A 21 -4.44 1.11 3.48
C HIS A 21 -4.67 -0.38 3.70
N LEU A 22 -5.04 -0.80 4.91
CA LEU A 22 -5.45 -2.18 5.19
C LEU A 22 -6.70 -2.61 4.43
N THR A 23 -7.69 -1.75 4.24
CA THR A 23 -8.90 -2.07 3.46
C THR A 23 -8.52 -2.36 2.01
N VAL A 24 -7.71 -1.50 1.39
CA VAL A 24 -7.19 -1.74 0.03
C VAL A 24 -6.40 -3.05 -0.01
N ILE A 25 -5.42 -3.20 0.87
CA ILE A 25 -4.53 -4.38 0.92
C ILE A 25 -5.29 -5.68 1.19
N ASN A 26 -6.36 -5.65 1.98
CA ASN A 26 -7.15 -6.84 2.25
C ASN A 26 -8.08 -7.22 1.08
N ASN A 27 -8.45 -6.25 0.24
CA ASN A 27 -9.33 -6.47 -0.90
C ASN A 27 -8.60 -6.92 -2.17
N VAL A 28 -7.27 -6.72 -2.26
CA VAL A 28 -6.49 -7.19 -3.41
C VAL A 28 -6.25 -8.70 -3.39
N SER A 29 -5.77 -9.26 -4.50
CA SER A 29 -5.42 -10.69 -4.59
C SER A 29 -4.32 -11.12 -3.61
N LYS A 30 -4.30 -12.40 -3.24
CA LYS A 30 -3.23 -12.99 -2.41
C LYS A 30 -1.84 -12.72 -2.97
N ASN A 31 -1.67 -12.82 -4.28
CA ASN A 31 -0.39 -12.59 -4.94
C ASN A 31 0.05 -11.13 -4.83
N SER A 32 -0.89 -10.18 -5.02
CA SER A 32 -0.65 -8.75 -4.85
C SER A 32 -0.21 -8.44 -3.42
N ARG A 33 -0.87 -9.03 -2.41
CA ARG A 33 -0.47 -8.92 -0.99
C ARG A 33 0.95 -9.44 -0.77
N ILE A 34 1.30 -10.61 -1.32
CA ILE A 34 2.65 -11.19 -1.20
C ILE A 34 3.71 -10.23 -1.75
N VAL A 35 3.45 -9.62 -2.92
CA VAL A 35 4.37 -8.65 -3.51
C VAL A 35 4.54 -7.43 -2.61
N LEU A 36 3.43 -6.83 -2.16
CA LEU A 36 3.49 -5.65 -1.29
C LEU A 36 4.21 -5.95 0.02
N TYR A 37 3.89 -7.04 0.69
CA TYR A 37 4.55 -7.38 1.94
C TYR A 37 6.05 -7.64 1.75
N THR A 38 6.43 -8.31 0.65
CA THR A 38 7.85 -8.50 0.31
C THR A 38 8.55 -7.15 0.10
N LEU A 39 7.88 -6.20 -0.56
CA LEU A 39 8.39 -4.83 -0.74
C LEU A 39 8.55 -4.10 0.60
N LEU A 40 7.55 -4.18 1.48
CA LEU A 40 7.56 -3.52 2.80
C LEU A 40 8.63 -4.12 3.74
N GLU A 41 8.85 -5.43 3.68
CA GLU A 41 9.86 -6.15 4.46
C GLU A 41 11.30 -5.74 4.12
N LEU A 42 11.54 -5.17 2.91
CA LEU A 42 12.85 -4.62 2.55
C LEU A 42 13.21 -3.37 3.36
N ASN A 43 12.22 -2.68 3.95
CA ASN A 43 12.41 -1.49 4.77
C ASN A 43 13.26 -0.38 4.09
N LYS A 44 13.07 -0.22 2.77
CA LYS A 44 13.72 0.80 1.95
C LYS A 44 12.66 1.77 1.40
N GLU A 45 12.97 3.05 1.33
CA GLU A 45 12.06 4.06 0.76
C GLU A 45 11.89 3.89 -0.76
N SER A 46 12.92 3.36 -1.42
CA SER A 46 12.92 3.07 -2.85
C SER A 46 13.59 1.72 -3.12
N VAL A 47 13.00 0.92 -4.00
CA VAL A 47 13.46 -0.42 -4.35
C VAL A 47 13.50 -0.57 -5.86
N LEU A 48 14.56 -1.20 -6.39
CA LEU A 48 14.63 -1.51 -7.81
C LEU A 48 13.59 -2.59 -8.16
N VAL A 49 12.86 -2.41 -9.25
CA VAL A 49 11.89 -3.40 -9.77
C VAL A 49 12.57 -4.76 -9.95
N GLN A 50 13.83 -4.78 -10.39
CA GLN A 50 14.61 -6.01 -10.52
C GLN A 50 14.80 -6.72 -9.17
N GLU A 51 15.12 -5.97 -8.11
CA GLU A 51 15.32 -6.52 -6.76
C GLU A 51 14.03 -7.15 -6.23
N LEU A 52 12.89 -6.45 -6.33
CA LEU A 52 11.61 -6.99 -5.93
C LEU A 52 11.23 -8.22 -6.76
N PHE A 53 11.43 -8.16 -8.08
CA PHE A 53 11.12 -9.25 -9.00
C PHE A 53 11.89 -10.52 -8.64
N ASP A 54 13.20 -10.41 -8.34
CA ASP A 54 14.03 -11.55 -8.00
C ASP A 54 13.60 -12.25 -6.69
N LEU A 55 13.01 -11.51 -5.74
CA LEU A 55 12.51 -12.03 -4.47
C LEU A 55 11.17 -12.76 -4.62
N VAL A 56 10.30 -12.30 -5.52
CA VAL A 56 8.93 -12.83 -5.65
C VAL A 56 8.78 -13.85 -6.79
N LYS A 57 9.66 -13.84 -7.80
CA LYS A 57 9.53 -14.68 -9.01
C LYS A 57 9.36 -16.17 -8.72
N LYS A 58 10.13 -16.70 -7.75
CA LYS A 58 10.05 -18.11 -7.35
C LYS A 58 8.78 -18.41 -6.55
N LYS A 59 8.34 -17.47 -5.70
CA LYS A 59 7.15 -17.64 -4.85
C LYS A 59 5.85 -17.59 -5.66
N LEU A 60 5.84 -16.77 -6.71
CA LEU A 60 4.66 -16.50 -7.54
C LEU A 60 4.68 -17.20 -8.90
N PHE A 61 5.71 -18.00 -9.19
CA PHE A 61 5.91 -18.68 -10.48
C PHE A 61 5.82 -17.73 -11.70
N ILE A 62 6.32 -16.51 -11.56
CA ILE A 62 6.38 -15.52 -12.66
C ILE A 62 7.78 -15.46 -13.26
N PHE A 63 7.87 -15.36 -14.58
CA PHE A 63 9.15 -15.37 -15.32
C PHE A 63 9.46 -14.04 -16.03
N LYS A 64 8.51 -13.10 -16.03
CA LYS A 64 8.64 -11.78 -16.65
C LYS A 64 8.24 -10.70 -15.65
N LYS A 65 8.73 -9.47 -15.85
CA LYS A 65 8.38 -8.30 -15.03
C LYS A 65 6.95 -7.79 -15.24
N ALA A 66 6.36 -8.01 -16.41
CA ALA A 66 5.01 -7.52 -16.71
C ALA A 66 3.94 -7.94 -15.67
N PRO A 67 3.82 -9.23 -15.28
CA PRO A 67 2.94 -9.64 -14.19
C PRO A 67 3.19 -8.95 -12.85
N LEU A 68 4.44 -8.57 -12.54
CA LEU A 68 4.74 -7.85 -11.30
C LEU A 68 4.03 -6.48 -11.30
N PHE A 69 4.03 -5.77 -12.43
CA PHE A 69 3.36 -4.48 -12.57
C PHE A 69 1.85 -4.60 -12.42
N GLU A 70 1.24 -5.64 -13.01
CA GLU A 70 -0.20 -5.94 -12.83
C GLU A 70 -0.54 -6.16 -11.35
N LEU A 71 0.30 -6.89 -10.62
CA LEU A 71 0.08 -7.19 -9.20
C LEU A 71 0.19 -5.97 -8.28
N ILE A 72 0.90 -4.92 -8.70
CA ILE A 72 1.13 -3.72 -7.88
C ILE A 72 0.36 -2.48 -8.35
N ASN A 73 -0.34 -2.55 -9.49
CA ASN A 73 -0.99 -1.37 -10.08
C ASN A 73 -2.04 -0.76 -9.15
N GLU A 74 -2.82 -1.59 -8.47
CA GLU A 74 -3.82 -1.11 -7.50
C GLU A 74 -3.17 -0.31 -6.35
N PHE A 75 -1.95 -0.66 -5.94
CA PHE A 75 -1.22 0.11 -4.93
C PHE A 75 -0.69 1.45 -5.46
N VAL A 76 -0.49 1.58 -6.78
CA VAL A 76 -0.17 2.85 -7.44
C VAL A 76 -1.42 3.75 -7.45
N ASP A 77 -2.57 3.20 -7.82
CA ASP A 77 -3.85 3.93 -7.87
C ASP A 77 -4.23 4.48 -6.48
N HIS A 78 -3.96 3.70 -5.42
CA HIS A 78 -4.19 4.10 -4.04
C HIS A 78 -3.05 4.87 -3.38
N LYS A 79 -2.02 5.28 -4.15
CA LYS A 79 -0.87 6.07 -3.68
C LYS A 79 -0.12 5.43 -2.50
N ILE A 80 -0.09 4.10 -2.41
CA ILE A 80 0.75 3.38 -1.44
C ILE A 80 2.18 3.31 -1.97
N ILE A 81 2.32 3.14 -3.29
CA ILE A 81 3.60 3.14 -3.99
C ILE A 81 3.55 4.07 -5.19
N LYS A 82 4.71 4.40 -5.72
CA LYS A 82 4.90 5.10 -6.99
C LYS A 82 5.96 4.38 -7.82
N ILE A 83 5.75 4.28 -9.12
CA ILE A 83 6.74 3.73 -10.06
C ILE A 83 7.43 4.90 -10.78
N ILE A 84 8.75 4.87 -10.83
CA ILE A 84 9.60 5.86 -11.50
C ILE A 84 10.37 5.13 -12.61
N ASP A 85 10.20 5.61 -13.85
CA ASP A 85 10.88 5.13 -15.06
C ASP A 85 10.80 3.61 -15.29
N ASN A 86 9.76 2.95 -14.76
CA ASN A 86 9.59 1.49 -14.76
C ASN A 86 10.76 0.70 -14.13
N GLU A 87 11.64 1.36 -13.38
CA GLU A 87 12.83 0.77 -12.78
C GLU A 87 12.83 0.86 -11.26
N ILE A 88 12.20 1.88 -10.68
CA ILE A 88 12.20 2.14 -9.24
C ILE A 88 10.77 2.15 -8.71
N ILE A 89 10.56 1.44 -7.61
CA ILE A 89 9.33 1.48 -6.81
C ILE A 89 9.63 2.29 -5.55
N GLN A 90 8.97 3.44 -5.40
CA GLN A 90 9.06 4.29 -4.23
C GLN A 90 7.85 4.05 -3.31
N LEU A 91 8.11 3.88 -2.01
CA LEU A 91 7.07 3.84 -0.98
C LEU A 91 6.58 5.27 -0.71
N MET A 92 5.26 5.45 -0.73
CA MET A 92 4.61 6.74 -0.44
C MET A 92 4.07 6.80 0.99
N VAL A 93 4.11 5.68 1.69
CA VAL A 93 3.70 5.55 3.10
C VAL A 93 4.90 5.73 4.03
N ASN A 94 4.65 6.29 5.21
CA ASN A 94 5.69 6.52 6.21
C ASN A 94 6.03 5.24 7.00
N LYS A 95 7.15 5.26 7.75
CA LYS A 95 7.62 4.10 8.52
C LYS A 95 6.61 3.59 9.56
N LYS A 96 5.79 4.46 10.16
CA LYS A 96 4.76 4.05 11.14
C LYS A 96 3.64 3.28 10.43
N GLU A 97 3.23 3.73 9.25
CA GLU A 97 2.25 3.06 8.41
C GLU A 97 2.76 1.71 7.91
N VAL A 98 4.03 1.63 7.49
CA VAL A 98 4.68 0.37 7.12
C VAL A 98 4.61 -0.63 8.29
N ALA A 99 5.01 -0.21 9.49
CA ALA A 99 4.96 -1.05 10.68
C ALA A 99 3.53 -1.49 11.01
N PHE A 100 2.56 -0.57 10.90
CA PHE A 100 1.15 -0.87 11.11
C PHE A 100 0.62 -1.91 10.11
N ILE A 101 0.96 -1.76 8.83
CA ILE A 101 0.58 -2.71 7.77
C ILE A 101 1.17 -4.10 8.03
N LEU A 102 2.46 -4.16 8.38
CA LEU A 102 3.14 -5.42 8.65
C LEU A 102 2.61 -6.13 9.90
N ASN A 103 2.23 -5.39 10.95
CA ASN A 103 1.62 -5.96 12.15
C ASN A 103 0.21 -6.52 11.91
N ASN A 104 -0.48 -6.05 10.86
CA ASN A 104 -1.82 -6.49 10.48
C ASN A 104 -1.81 -7.37 9.21
N LYS A 105 -0.66 -7.98 8.90
CA LYS A 105 -0.48 -8.81 7.71
C LYS A 105 -1.43 -10.01 7.71
N LYS A 106 -2.24 -10.15 6.65
CA LYS A 106 -3.09 -11.32 6.40
C LYS A 106 -2.57 -12.12 5.20
N ILE A 107 -2.11 -13.34 5.45
CA ILE A 107 -1.71 -14.29 4.41
C ILE A 107 -2.72 -15.44 4.41
N GLU A 108 -3.93 -15.16 3.95
CA GLU A 108 -4.93 -16.18 3.60
C GLU A 108 -4.79 -16.51 2.11
#